data_AF-A0A0R3M922-F1
#
_entry.id   AF-A0A0R3M922-F1
#
_cell.length_a   1.000
_cell.length_b   1.000
_cell.length_c   1.000
_cell.angle_alpha   90.00
_cell.angle_beta   90.00
_cell.angle_gamma   90.00
#
_symmetry.space_group_name_H-M   'P 1'
#
loop_
_entity.id
_entity.type
_entity.pdbx_description
1 polymer ?
#
loop_
_entity_poly.entity_id
_entity_poly.type
_entity_poly.pdbx_seq_one_letter_code
_entity_poly.pdbx_strand_id
1 'polypeptide(L)'
;MTPSYAAAGEALQVTNARVPASDEVGVDLPLVMTIRNDAAEADAILRVRCPFANFSVRHTVDRGEGAPAMREIKSIPIPESRTIELTRDGYHVMLLQTRQKLVDGEKFTCAVIFQKAGTKETEVQISRTP
;
A
#
# COMPACT_ATOMS: atom_id res chain seq x y z
N MET A 1 -22.51 -26.25 -4.03
CA MET A 1 -22.21 -25.29 -5.12
C MET A 1 -21.39 -24.17 -4.50
N THR A 2 -20.08 -24.38 -4.38
CA THR A 2 -19.12 -23.40 -3.86
C THR A 2 -18.84 -22.36 -4.94
N PRO A 3 -18.88 -21.05 -4.67
CA PRO A 3 -18.46 -20.08 -5.66
C PRO A 3 -16.95 -20.22 -5.88
N SER A 4 -16.56 -20.71 -7.05
CA SER A 4 -15.21 -20.55 -7.58
C SER A 4 -14.93 -19.06 -7.73
N TYR A 5 -14.05 -18.51 -6.90
CA TYR A 5 -13.31 -17.30 -7.23
C TYR A 5 -12.20 -17.67 -8.22
N ALA A 6 -12.59 -18.00 -9.45
CA ALA A 6 -11.69 -17.88 -10.59
C ALA A 6 -11.99 -16.52 -11.21
N ALA A 7 -11.21 -15.49 -10.88
CA ALA A 7 -11.47 -14.16 -11.41
C ALA A 7 -10.19 -13.32 -11.45
N ALA A 8 -9.55 -13.27 -12.63
CA ALA A 8 -8.86 -12.12 -13.23
C ALA A 8 -7.94 -11.26 -12.33
N GLY A 9 -7.55 -11.78 -11.18
CA GLY A 9 -7.08 -11.02 -10.05
C GLY A 9 -5.72 -11.47 -9.55
N GLU A 10 -5.15 -12.47 -10.21
CA GLU A 10 -3.87 -13.07 -9.87
C GLU A 10 -2.69 -12.36 -10.53
N ALA A 11 -2.96 -11.49 -11.51
CA ALA A 11 -1.94 -10.73 -12.20
C ALA A 11 -1.38 -9.59 -11.32
N LEU A 12 -2.20 -8.98 -10.46
CA LEU A 12 -1.75 -7.96 -9.52
C LEU A 12 -1.69 -8.55 -8.12
N GLN A 13 -0.47 -8.79 -7.66
CA GLN A 13 -0.19 -9.39 -6.36
C GLN A 13 0.41 -8.35 -5.43
N VAL A 14 -0.19 -8.18 -4.26
CA VAL A 14 0.34 -7.35 -3.19
C VAL A 14 0.90 -8.27 -2.12
N THR A 15 2.17 -8.10 -1.79
CA THR A 15 2.92 -8.91 -0.83
C THR A 15 3.72 -8.01 0.12
N ASN A 16 4.20 -8.56 1.24
CA ASN A 16 5.04 -7.83 2.19
C ASN A 16 4.44 -6.50 2.68
N ALA A 17 3.11 -6.40 2.78
CA ALA A 17 2.47 -5.18 3.25
C ALA A 17 2.66 -5.03 4.76
N ARG A 18 3.34 -3.95 5.18
CA ARG A 18 3.69 -3.71 6.58
C ARG A 18 3.48 -2.25 6.99
N VAL A 19 3.11 -2.07 8.25
CA VAL A 19 2.99 -0.78 8.93
C VAL A 19 3.75 -0.86 10.26
N PRO A 20 4.50 0.19 10.65
CA PRO A 20 5.18 0.20 11.92
C PRO A 20 4.18 0.16 13.08
N ALA A 21 4.46 -0.65 14.10
CA ALA A 21 3.68 -0.64 15.33
C ALA A 21 3.76 0.72 16.04
N SER A 22 2.65 1.11 16.68
CA SER A 22 2.54 2.35 17.44
C SER A 22 1.65 2.17 18.65
N ASP A 23 2.17 2.53 19.82
CA ASP A 23 1.41 2.56 21.08
C ASP A 23 0.57 3.85 21.21
N GLU A 24 0.79 4.82 20.31
CA GLU A 24 0.07 6.09 20.23
C GLU A 24 -1.04 6.05 19.17
N VAL A 25 -2.16 6.71 19.47
CA VAL A 25 -3.33 6.86 18.59
C VAL A 25 -3.30 8.25 17.95
N GLY A 26 -3.73 8.36 16.69
CA GLY A 26 -3.76 9.63 15.96
C GLY A 26 -2.45 10.00 15.29
N VAL A 27 -1.48 9.08 15.27
CA VAL A 27 -0.20 9.24 14.59
C VAL A 27 -0.30 8.86 13.10
N ASP A 28 0.67 9.34 12.33
CA ASP A 28 0.82 9.09 10.91
C ASP A 28 1.91 8.03 10.67
N LEU A 29 1.59 6.99 9.91
CA LEU A 29 2.48 5.84 9.73
C LEU A 29 2.66 5.49 8.26
N PRO A 30 3.89 5.17 7.82
CA PRO A 30 4.12 4.69 6.46
C PRO A 30 3.65 3.23 6.31
N LEU A 31 2.86 2.98 5.29
CA LEU A 31 2.52 1.67 4.75
C LEU A 31 3.47 1.38 3.59
N VAL A 32 4.30 0.36 3.79
CA VAL A 32 5.21 -0.21 2.79
C VAL A 32 4.64 -1.53 2.29
N MET A 33 4.85 -1.87 1.02
CA MET A 33 4.36 -3.11 0.43
C MET A 33 5.07 -3.37 -0.90
N THR A 34 5.07 -4.62 -1.37
CA THR A 34 5.56 -4.98 -2.70
C THR A 34 4.37 -5.29 -3.59
N ILE A 35 4.34 -4.70 -4.79
CA ILE A 35 3.27 -4.93 -5.75
C ILE A 35 3.88 -5.48 -7.03
N ARG A 36 3.50 -6.70 -7.39
CA ARG A 36 3.84 -7.32 -8.67
C ARG A 36 2.66 -7.21 -9.61
N ASN A 37 2.88 -6.62 -10.77
CA ASN A 37 1.94 -6.60 -11.87
C ASN A 37 2.44 -7.51 -12.99
N ASP A 38 1.89 -8.71 -13.06
CA ASP A 38 2.09 -9.69 -14.13
C ASP A 38 1.09 -9.50 -15.29
N ALA A 39 0.24 -8.46 -15.24
CA ALA A 39 -0.66 -8.15 -16.34
C ALA A 39 0.11 -7.54 -17.51
N ALA A 40 -0.44 -7.67 -18.71
CA ALA A 40 0.03 -6.99 -19.92
C ALA A 40 -0.38 -5.51 -19.98
N GLU A 41 -1.01 -5.00 -18.93
CA GLU A 41 -1.48 -3.62 -18.84
C GLU A 41 -0.95 -2.93 -17.58
N ALA A 42 -0.44 -1.70 -17.74
CA ALA A 42 -0.13 -0.85 -16.61
C ALA A 42 -1.40 -0.50 -15.81
N ASP A 43 -1.25 -0.44 -14.49
CA ASP A 43 -2.26 -0.04 -13.51
C ASP A 43 -1.73 1.10 -12.63
N ALA A 44 -2.55 1.62 -11.73
CA ALA A 44 -2.14 2.62 -10.77
C ALA A 44 -2.93 2.49 -9.45
N ILE A 45 -2.26 2.68 -8.32
CA ILE A 45 -2.94 2.76 -7.02
C ILE A 45 -3.59 4.13 -6.91
N LEU A 46 -4.92 4.16 -6.81
CA LEU A 46 -5.70 5.38 -6.63
C LEU A 46 -5.93 5.70 -5.16
N ARG A 47 -6.09 4.68 -4.32
CA ARG A 47 -6.38 4.85 -2.89
C ARG A 47 -6.05 3.58 -2.11
N VAL A 48 -5.73 3.74 -0.82
CA VAL A 48 -5.69 2.64 0.14
C VAL A 48 -6.66 2.94 1.27
N ARG A 49 -7.40 1.95 1.74
CA ARG A 49 -8.30 2.09 2.88
C ARG A 49 -7.95 1.04 3.91
N CYS A 50 -7.60 1.48 5.10
CA CYS A 50 -7.33 0.62 6.24
C CYS A 50 -8.35 0.92 7.33
N PRO A 51 -8.91 -0.09 8.02
CA PRO A 51 -9.93 0.12 9.05
C PRO A 51 -9.39 0.91 10.26
N PHE A 52 -8.10 0.80 10.52
CA PHE A 52 -7.40 1.44 11.62
C PHE A 52 -6.90 2.86 11.32
N ALA A 53 -7.09 3.39 10.10
CA ALA A 53 -6.64 4.73 9.70
C ALA A 53 -7.78 5.55 9.08
N ASN A 54 -7.84 6.85 9.35
CA ASN A 54 -8.86 7.73 8.77
C ASN A 54 -8.59 8.05 7.30
N PHE A 55 -7.34 8.36 6.97
CA PHE A 55 -6.94 8.83 5.65
C PHE A 55 -5.71 8.09 5.14
N SER A 56 -5.55 8.07 3.83
CA SER A 56 -4.34 7.55 3.17
C SER A 56 -3.86 8.56 2.14
N VAL A 57 -2.59 8.93 2.21
CA VAL A 57 -1.93 9.83 1.27
C VAL A 57 -0.83 9.05 0.57
N ARG A 58 -0.70 9.18 -0.75
CA ARG A 58 0.33 8.51 -1.53
C ARG A 58 1.47 9.48 -1.73
N HIS A 59 2.67 9.10 -1.33
CA HIS A 59 3.88 9.90 -1.53
C HIS A 59 4.82 9.19 -2.50
N THR A 60 5.58 10.00 -3.22
CA THR A 60 6.77 9.55 -3.95
C THR A 60 7.98 10.34 -3.45
N VAL A 61 9.13 9.69 -3.42
CA VAL A 61 10.41 10.35 -3.25
C VAL A 61 11.02 10.53 -4.64
N ASP A 62 11.02 11.76 -5.11
CA ASP A 62 11.68 12.11 -6.37
C ASP A 62 13.18 12.25 -6.10
N ARG A 63 13.97 11.35 -6.69
CA ARG A 63 15.44 11.35 -6.67
C ARG A 63 15.99 11.79 -8.04
N GLY A 64 15.46 12.87 -8.61
CA GLY A 64 16.04 13.53 -9.78
C GLY A 64 17.48 14.02 -9.53
N GLU A 65 17.99 14.90 -10.39
CA GLU A 65 19.38 15.42 -10.29
C GLU A 65 19.68 16.29 -9.05
N GLY A 66 18.73 16.41 -8.10
CA GLY A 66 18.84 17.22 -6.89
C GLY A 66 18.62 16.44 -5.59
N ALA A 67 18.41 17.17 -4.50
CA ALA A 67 18.11 16.56 -3.20
C ALA A 67 16.80 15.75 -3.25
N PRO A 68 16.71 14.59 -2.57
CA PRO A 68 15.49 13.79 -2.52
C PRO A 68 14.33 14.62 -1.99
N ALA A 69 13.25 14.73 -2.78
CA ALA A 69 12.07 15.49 -2.38
C ALA A 69 10.86 14.56 -2.25
N MET A 70 10.25 14.53 -1.06
CA MET A 70 8.95 13.89 -0.86
C MET A 70 7.85 14.74 -1.50
N ARG A 71 7.07 14.12 -2.40
CA ARG A 71 5.92 14.76 -3.04
C ARG A 71 4.68 13.90 -2.86
N GLU A 72 3.59 14.53 -2.48
CA GLU A 72 2.28 13.92 -2.55
C GLU A 72 1.86 13.75 -4.02
N ILE A 73 1.35 12.57 -4.34
CA ILE A 73 0.90 12.19 -5.68
C ILE A 73 -0.53 11.68 -5.64
N LYS A 74 -1.26 11.93 -6.73
CA LYS A 74 -2.66 11.49 -6.85
C LYS A 74 -2.77 9.97 -6.94
N SER A 75 -1.83 9.33 -7.66
CA SER A 75 -1.78 7.89 -7.85
C SER A 75 -0.34 7.37 -7.98
N ILE A 76 -0.11 6.12 -7.61
CA ILE A 76 1.18 5.44 -7.76
C ILE A 76 1.11 4.59 -9.05
N PRO A 77 1.89 4.91 -10.09
CA PRO A 77 1.88 4.15 -11.33
C PRO A 77 2.54 2.78 -11.13
N ILE A 78 1.93 1.72 -11.67
CA ILE A 78 2.42 0.35 -11.64
C ILE A 78 2.50 -0.16 -13.09
N PRO A 79 3.69 -0.14 -13.72
CA PRO A 79 3.86 -0.61 -15.08
C PRO A 79 3.45 -2.08 -15.25
N GLU A 80 3.08 -2.48 -16.46
CA GLU A 80 2.88 -3.89 -16.82
C GLU A 80 4.14 -4.73 -16.64
N SER A 81 3.96 -6.02 -16.33
CA SER A 81 5.05 -7.01 -16.22
C SER A 81 6.22 -6.52 -15.34
N ARG A 82 5.92 -5.77 -14.28
CA ARG A 82 6.89 -5.15 -13.37
C ARG A 82 6.49 -5.33 -11.93
N THR A 83 7.51 -5.40 -11.08
CA THR A 83 7.36 -5.34 -9.62
C THR A 83 7.79 -3.96 -9.15
N ILE A 84 6.96 -3.32 -8.33
CA ILE A 84 7.29 -2.08 -7.63
C ILE A 84 7.27 -2.34 -6.14
N GLU A 85 8.35 -1.95 -5.49
CA GLU A 85 8.46 -1.95 -4.04
C GLU A 85 8.12 -0.57 -3.51
N LEU A 86 7.06 -0.50 -2.70
CA LEU A 86 6.73 0.68 -1.96
C LEU A 86 7.60 0.72 -0.71
N THR A 87 8.58 1.61 -0.71
CA THR A 87 9.53 1.83 0.38
C THR A 87 9.45 3.28 0.86
N ARG A 88 9.88 3.52 2.10
CA ARG A 88 9.98 4.87 2.66
C ARG A 88 10.77 5.85 1.79
N ASP A 89 11.72 5.30 1.06
CA ASP A 89 12.71 5.97 0.23
C ASP A 89 12.28 6.12 -1.24
N GLY A 90 11.11 5.60 -1.61
CA GLY A 90 10.54 5.66 -2.95
C GLY A 90 9.04 5.96 -2.88
N TYR A 91 8.22 5.11 -3.50
CA TYR A 91 6.78 5.20 -3.35
C TYR A 91 6.35 4.64 -2.00
N HIS A 92 5.50 5.34 -1.24
CA HIS A 92 4.85 4.76 -0.07
C HIS A 92 3.50 5.40 0.18
N VAL A 93 2.69 4.76 1.01
CA VAL A 93 1.39 5.29 1.41
C VAL A 93 1.47 5.72 2.87
N MET A 94 1.26 6.98 3.17
CA MET A 94 1.10 7.46 4.54
C MET A 94 -0.35 7.23 4.99
N LEU A 95 -0.53 6.45 6.05
CA LEU A 95 -1.80 6.31 6.75
C LEU A 95 -1.86 7.39 7.81
N LEU A 96 -2.79 8.33 7.66
CA LEU A 96 -2.92 9.47 8.56
C LEU A 96 -4.02 9.25 9.60
N GLN A 97 -3.77 9.80 10.79
CA GLN A 97 -4.69 9.77 11.92
C GLN A 97 -5.18 8.34 12.21
N THR A 98 -4.28 7.51 12.70
CA THR A 98 -4.64 6.18 13.22
C THR A 98 -5.73 6.28 14.29
N ARG A 99 -6.72 5.38 14.23
CA ARG A 99 -7.89 5.39 15.11
C ARG A 99 -7.71 4.56 16.38
N GLN A 100 -6.67 3.73 16.39
CA GLN A 100 -6.38 2.78 17.45
C GLN A 100 -4.88 2.56 17.55
N LYS A 101 -4.47 1.96 18.67
CA LYS A 101 -3.10 1.48 18.85
C LYS A 101 -2.85 0.33 17.87
N LEU A 102 -1.65 0.28 17.33
CA LEU A 102 -1.19 -0.78 16.44
C LEU A 102 -0.15 -1.60 17.18
N VAL A 103 -0.56 -2.77 17.66
CA VAL A 103 0.30 -3.67 18.42
C VAL A 103 1.12 -4.51 17.47
N ASP A 104 2.39 -4.71 17.82
CA ASP A 104 3.29 -5.60 17.09
C ASP A 104 2.70 -7.01 16.93
N GLY A 105 2.79 -7.57 15.72
CA GLY A 105 2.24 -8.89 15.37
C GLY A 105 0.77 -8.87 14.97
N GLU A 106 0.06 -7.75 15.11
CA GLU A 106 -1.31 -7.64 14.60
C GLU A 106 -1.36 -7.63 13.08
N LYS A 107 -2.52 -8.03 12.56
CA LYS A 107 -2.78 -8.06 11.13
C LYS A 107 -4.11 -7.42 10.84
N PHE A 108 -4.15 -6.58 9.82
CA PHE A 108 -5.35 -5.89 9.40
C PHE A 108 -5.53 -6.02 7.89
N THR A 109 -6.75 -6.29 7.45
CA THR A 109 -7.08 -6.30 6.02
C THR A 109 -7.34 -4.87 5.57
N CYS A 110 -6.51 -4.38 4.65
CA CYS A 110 -6.70 -3.10 3.97
C CYS A 110 -7.18 -3.30 2.53
N ALA A 111 -8.04 -2.41 2.06
CA ALA A 111 -8.50 -2.38 0.68
C ALA A 111 -7.61 -1.44 -0.16
N VAL A 112 -6.82 -2.00 -1.07
CA VAL A 112 -6.02 -1.27 -2.06
C VAL A 112 -6.84 -1.13 -3.33
N ILE A 113 -7.10 0.11 -3.74
CA ILE A 113 -7.94 0.43 -4.88
C ILE A 113 -7.04 0.82 -6.05
N PHE A 114 -7.05 -0.04 -7.06
CA PHE A 114 -6.37 0.12 -8.34
C PHE A 114 -7.30 0.73 -9.38
N GLN A 115 -6.73 1.37 -10.40
CA GLN A 115 -7.47 2.00 -11.47
C GLN A 115 -8.14 0.98 -12.39
N LYS A 116 -7.45 -0.12 -12.73
CA LYS A 116 -7.95 -1.15 -13.64
C LYS A 116 -8.38 -2.42 -12.92
N ALA A 117 -7.53 -2.94 -12.03
CA ALA A 117 -7.82 -4.17 -11.28
C ALA A 117 -8.90 -4.00 -10.19
N GLY A 118 -9.33 -2.77 -9.93
CA GLY A 118 -10.35 -2.46 -8.93
C GLY A 118 -9.83 -2.60 -7.50
N THR A 119 -10.68 -3.06 -6.59
CA THR A 119 -10.32 -3.16 -5.16
C THR A 119 -9.73 -4.53 -4.84
N LYS A 120 -8.59 -4.54 -4.16
CA LYS A 120 -7.90 -5.73 -3.65
C LYS A 120 -7.80 -5.67 -2.14
N GLU A 121 -8.20 -6.75 -1.49
CA GLU A 121 -7.99 -6.91 -0.06
C GLU A 121 -6.58 -7.45 0.19
N THR A 122 -5.80 -6.69 0.96
CA THR A 122 -4.41 -6.98 1.28
C THR A 122 -4.28 -7.08 2.79
N GLU A 123 -3.75 -8.20 3.28
CA GLU A 123 -3.35 -8.34 4.67
C GLU A 123 -2.10 -7.50 4.95
N VAL A 124 -2.21 -6.55 5.87
CA VAL A 124 -1.12 -5.69 6.33
C VAL A 124 -0.70 -6.13 7.72
N GLN A 125 0.59 -6.39 7.89
CA GLN A 125 1.18 -6.78 9.17
C GLN A 125 1.70 -5.55 9.92
N ILE A 126 1.45 -5.52 11.22
CA ILE A 126 1.99 -4.52 12.12
C ILE A 126 3.29 -5.05 12.72
N SER A 127 4.41 -4.35 12.53
CA SER A 127 5.70 -4.75 13.11
C SER A 127 6.47 -3.56 13.67
N ARG A 128 7.09 -3.67 14.85
CA ARG A 128 8.05 -2.67 15.38
C ARG A 128 9.35 -2.65 14.58
N THR A 129 9.71 -3.79 13.98
CA THR A 129 10.91 -3.93 13.17
C THR A 129 10.70 -3.39 11.75
N PRO A 130 11.71 -2.69 11.19
CA PRO A 130 11.73 -2.28 9.78
C PRO A 130 11.73 -3.48 8.81
#